data_AF-A0A7X1TSH4-F1
#
_entry.id   AF-A0A7X1TSH4-F1
#
_cell.length_a   1.000
_cell.length_b   1.000
_cell.length_c   1.000
_cell.angle_alpha   90.00
_cell.angle_beta   90.00
_cell.angle_gamma   90.00
#
_symmetry.space_group_name_H-M   'P 1'
#
loop_
_entity.id
_entity.type
_entity.pdbx_description
1 polymer ?
#
loop_
_entity_poly.entity_id
_entity_poly.type
_entity_poly.pdbx_seq_one_letter_code
_entity_poly.pdbx_strand_id
1 'polypeptide(L)'
;MWRRHPFGQIFLFILQTGLRRGEACGLRWAKVVLEGDHPHIVVEESLVAIKGKLHVSPPKTTAGARVLPLSEESWKFLEEH
;
A
#
# COMPACT_ATOMS: atom_id res chain seq x y z
N MET A 1 -20.94 0.78 10.67
CA MET A 1 -21.03 -0.70 10.58
C MET A 1 -19.81 -1.32 9.89
N TRP A 2 -19.34 -0.80 8.74
CA TRP A 2 -18.24 -1.38 7.94
C TRP A 2 -16.81 -1.16 8.47
N ARG A 3 -16.55 -0.08 9.23
CA ARG A 3 -15.22 0.21 9.82
C ARG A 3 -14.73 -0.83 10.85
N ARG A 4 -15.63 -1.67 11.39
CA ARG A 4 -15.29 -2.74 12.36
C ARG A 4 -14.95 -4.08 11.70
N HIS A 5 -15.02 -4.17 10.37
CA HIS A 5 -14.61 -5.38 9.67
C HIS A 5 -13.07 -5.50 9.71
N PRO A 6 -12.49 -6.69 9.97
CA PRO A 6 -11.04 -6.86 10.08
C PRO A 6 -10.26 -6.34 8.87
N PHE A 7 -10.86 -6.40 7.68
CA PHE A 7 -10.27 -5.92 6.43
C PHE A 7 -10.76 -4.54 5.98
N GLY A 8 -11.66 -3.89 6.75
CA GLY A 8 -12.26 -2.62 6.33
C GLY A 8 -11.23 -1.52 6.12
N GLN A 9 -10.26 -1.42 7.03
CA GLN A 9 -9.23 -0.39 6.99
C GLN A 9 -8.28 -0.55 5.79
N ILE A 10 -7.82 -1.77 5.51
CA ILE A 10 -6.96 -2.01 4.34
C ILE A 10 -7.69 -1.74 3.01
N PHE A 11 -8.99 -2.00 2.92
CA PHE A 11 -9.76 -1.64 1.72
C PHE A 11 -9.89 -0.12 1.55
N LEU A 12 -10.11 0.63 2.64
CA LEU A 12 -10.13 2.09 2.58
C LEU A 12 -8.77 2.65 2.15
N PHE A 13 -7.68 2.14 2.71
CA PHE A 13 -6.33 2.51 2.32
C PHE A 13 -6.06 2.25 0.83
N ILE A 14 -6.42 1.06 0.33
CA ILE A 14 -6.32 0.72 -1.09
C ILE A 14 -7.15 1.66 -1.97
N LEU A 15 -8.36 2.01 -1.56
CA LEU A 15 -9.23 2.92 -2.31
C LEU A 15 -8.68 4.35 -2.37
N GLN A 16 -8.04 4.81 -1.29
CA GLN A 16 -7.44 6.15 -1.22
C GLN A 16 -6.15 6.28 -2.03
N THR A 17 -5.34 5.22 -2.07
CA THR A 17 -4.02 5.21 -2.72
C THR A 17 -4.05 4.65 -4.14
N GLY A 18 -5.11 3.90 -4.50
CA GLY A 18 -5.19 3.19 -5.78
C GLY A 18 -4.20 2.03 -5.90
N LEU A 19 -3.68 1.50 -4.79
CA LEU A 19 -2.80 0.33 -4.80
C LEU A 19 -3.54 -0.90 -5.31
N ARG A 20 -2.88 -1.69 -6.15
CA ARG A 20 -3.37 -3.04 -6.42
C ARG A 20 -3.17 -3.88 -5.16
N ARG A 21 -4.02 -4.89 -4.95
CA ARG A 21 -3.91 -5.82 -3.80
C ARG A 21 -2.48 -6.36 -3.60
N GLY A 22 -1.79 -6.73 -4.68
CA GLY A 22 -0.41 -7.20 -4.61
C GLY A 22 0.59 -6.12 -4.18
N GLU A 23 0.39 -4.87 -4.61
CA GLU A 23 1.21 -3.72 -4.19
C GLU A 23 0.98 -3.42 -2.70
N ALA A 24 -0.27 -3.44 -2.24
CA ALA A 24 -0.60 -3.28 -0.82
C ALA A 24 -0.01 -4.39 0.07
N CYS A 25 -0.09 -5.64 -0.38
CA CYS A 25 0.53 -6.77 0.33
C CYS A 25 2.07 -6.80 0.21
N GLY A 26 2.64 -6.12 -0.78
CA GLY A 26 4.08 -6.03 -1.01
C GLY A 26 4.72 -4.78 -0.39
N LEU A 27 3.92 -3.83 0.11
CA LEU A 27 4.41 -2.58 0.69
C LEU A 27 5.31 -2.87 1.90
N ARG A 28 6.48 -2.24 1.92
CA ARG A 28 7.46 -2.35 3.00
C ARG A 28 7.48 -1.08 3.82
N TRP A 29 7.66 -1.19 5.13
CA TRP A 29 7.82 -0.03 6.00
C TRP A 29 8.96 0.91 5.58
N ALA A 30 10.06 0.36 5.05
CA ALA A 30 11.16 1.16 4.50
C ALA A 30 10.78 2.03 3.27
N LYS A 31 9.58 1.84 2.72
CA LYS A 31 9.02 2.60 1.60
C LYS A 31 7.84 3.48 2.02
N VAL A 32 7.61 3.60 3.32
CA VAL A 32 6.62 4.47 3.92
C VAL A 32 7.35 5.67 4.53
N VAL A 33 7.04 6.87 4.04
CA VAL A 33 7.62 8.13 4.53
C VAL A 33 6.48 8.92 5.17
N LEU A 34 6.45 8.93 6.50
CA LEU A 34 5.41 9.63 7.28
C LEU A 34 5.87 10.98 7.82
N GLU A 35 7.18 11.22 7.86
CA GLU A 35 7.77 12.45 8.39
C GLU A 35 7.90 13.53 7.31
N GLY A 36 7.83 14.80 7.74
CA GLY A 36 7.96 15.98 6.88
C GLY A 36 6.63 16.47 6.29
N ASP A 37 6.72 17.48 5.42
CA ASP A 37 5.54 18.19 4.89
C ASP A 37 4.76 17.41 3.82
N HIS A 38 5.35 16.31 3.31
CA HIS A 38 4.79 15.52 2.20
C HIS A 38 4.84 14.01 2.48
N PRO A 39 4.00 13.49 3.39
CA PRO A 39 3.88 12.06 3.63
C PRO A 39 3.51 11.29 2.35
N HIS A 40 4.22 10.21 2.07
CA HIS A 40 4.05 9.43 0.85
C HIS A 40 4.49 7.98 1.01
N ILE A 41 4.11 7.14 0.04
CA ILE A 41 4.63 5.78 -0.11
C ILE A 41 5.33 5.63 -1.46
N VAL A 42 6.36 4.80 -1.47
CA VAL A 42 7.08 4.41 -2.69
C VAL A 42 6.64 3.01 -3.10
N VAL A 43 5.96 2.90 -4.24
CA VAL A 43 5.50 1.63 -4.80
C VAL A 43 6.57 1.11 -5.74
N GLU A 44 7.27 0.05 -5.34
CA GLU A 44 8.34 -0.58 -6.14
C GLU A 44 8.32 -2.11 -6.10
N GLU A 45 7.44 -2.69 -5.27
CA GLU A 45 7.27 -4.14 -5.12
C GLU A 45 5.78 -4.50 -5.15
N SER A 46 5.49 -5.73 -5.57
CA SER A 46 4.19 -6.36 -5.47
C SER A 46 4.37 -7.81 -5.00
N LEU A 47 3.55 -8.24 -4.06
CA LEU A 47 3.45 -9.64 -3.67
C LEU A 47 2.46 -10.36 -4.60
N VAL A 48 2.91 -11.40 -5.28
CA VAL A 48 2.09 -12.21 -6.19
C VAL A 48 2.11 -13.68 -5.80
N ALA A 49 1.00 -14.38 -6.05
CA ALA A 49 0.92 -15.83 -5.85
C ALA A 49 1.02 -16.54 -7.20
N ILE A 50 2.06 -17.36 -7.39
CA ILE A 50 2.28 -18.16 -8.60
C ILE A 50 2.29 -19.62 -8.18
N LYS A 51 1.35 -20.42 -8.71
CA LYS A 51 1.21 -21.85 -8.36
C LYS A 51 1.18 -22.10 -6.84
N GLY A 52 0.47 -21.23 -6.10
CA GLY A 52 0.33 -21.32 -4.65
C GLY A 52 1.54 -20.83 -3.83
N LYS A 53 2.61 -20.38 -4.48
CA LYS A 53 3.79 -19.81 -3.81
C LYS A 53 3.80 -18.30 -3.89
N LEU A 54 4.21 -17.64 -2.81
CA LEU A 54 4.34 -16.19 -2.77
C LEU A 54 5.68 -15.76 -3.35
N HIS A 55 5.65 -14.74 -4.21
CA HIS A 55 6.81 -14.13 -4.84
C HIS A 55 6.72 -12.62 -4.72
N VAL A 56 7.85 -11.99 -4.39
CA VAL A 56 8.02 -10.55 -4.54
C VAL A 56 8.48 -10.29 -5.97
N SER A 57 7.80 -9.40 -6.66
CA SER A 57 8.15 -8.97 -8.01
C SER A 57 8.07 -7.45 -8.12
N PRO A 58 8.76 -6.83 -9.09
CA PRO A 58 8.46 -5.45 -9.44
C PRO A 58 6.99 -5.31 -9.88
N PRO A 59 6.43 -4.09 -9.90
CA PRO A 59 5.11 -3.82 -10.43
C PRO A 59 5.01 -4.34 -11.87
N LYS A 60 3.83 -4.83 -12.24
CA LYS A 60 3.59 -5.48 -13.54
C LYS A 60 3.95 -4.58 -14.73
N THR A 61 3.89 -3.26 -14.56
CA THR A 61 4.21 -2.26 -15.58
C THR A 61 5.17 -1.23 -15.02
N THR A 62 5.94 -0.57 -15.90
CA THR A 62 6.82 0.54 -15.53
C THR A 62 6.07 1.66 -14.82
N ALA A 63 4.85 1.99 -15.29
CA ALA A 63 3.97 2.97 -14.64
C ALA A 63 3.49 2.55 -13.25
N GLY A 64 3.63 1.27 -12.88
CA GLY A 64 3.33 0.77 -11.55
C GLY A 64 4.37 1.21 -10.51
N ALA A 65 5.62 1.46 -10.91
CA ALA A 65 6.64 2.00 -10.03
C ALA A 65 6.44 3.52 -9.88
N ARG A 66 6.02 3.97 -8.69
CA ARG A 66 5.59 5.36 -8.48
C ARG A 66 5.64 5.78 -7.03
N VAL A 67 5.71 7.09 -6.79
CA VAL A 67 5.49 7.70 -5.48
C VAL A 67 4.04 8.13 -5.39
N LEU A 68 3.37 7.79 -4.29
CA LEU A 68 1.98 8.17 -4.03
C LEU A 68 1.91 9.04 -2.78
N PRO A 69 1.35 10.26 -2.86
CA PRO A 69 1.09 11.06 -1.68
C PRO A 69 0.02 10.39 -0.81
N LEU A 70 0.12 10.54 0.49
CA LEU A 70 -0.87 10.05 1.44
C LEU A 70 -1.87 11.16 1.78
N SER A 71 -3.16 10.83 1.80
CA SER A 71 -4.15 11.67 2.47
C SER A 71 -3.92 11.60 3.99
N GLU A 72 -4.48 12.56 4.73
CA GLU A 72 -4.42 12.55 6.21
C GLU A 72 -4.99 11.24 6.80
N GLU A 73 -6.07 10.70 6.22
CA GLU A 73 -6.67 9.45 6.67
C GLU A 73 -5.79 8.23 6.38
N SER A 74 -5.17 8.16 5.19
CA SER A 74 -4.22 7.08 4.85
C SER A 74 -2.94 7.16 5.68
N TRP A 75 -2.48 8.37 6.01
CA TRP A 75 -1.33 8.60 6.88
C TRP A 75 -1.60 8.07 8.29
N LYS A 76 -2.71 8.49 8.92
CA LYS A 76 -3.11 8.00 10.26
C LYS A 76 -3.29 6.49 10.29
N PHE A 77 -3.89 5.92 9.25
CA PHE A 77 -4.02 4.46 9.14
C PHE A 77 -2.66 3.75 9.24
N LEU A 78 -1.63 4.26 8.56
CA LEU A 78 -0.28 3.68 8.62
C LEU A 78 0.43 3.95 9.94
N GLU A 79 0.14 5.06 10.62
CA GLU A 79 0.72 5.36 11.94
C GLU A 79 0.16 4.45 13.05
N GLU A 80 -1.09 3.99 12.91
CA GLU A 80 -1.77 3.13 13.88
C GLU A 80 -1.37 1.64 13.82
N HIS A 81 -0.56 1.22 12.84
CA HIS A 81 -0.21 -0.20 12.56
C HIS A 81 1.30 -0.42 12.49
#